data_AF-A0A938ZNB8-F1
#
_entry.id   AF-A0A938ZNB8-F1
#
_cell.length_a   1.000
_cell.length_b   1.000
_cell.length_c   1.000
_cell.angle_alpha   90.00
_cell.angle_beta   90.00
_cell.angle_gamma   90.00
#
_symmetry.space_group_name_H-M   'P 1'
#
loop_
_entity.id
_entity.type
_entity.pdbx_description
1 polymer ?
#
loop_
_entity_poly.entity_id
_entity_poly.type
_entity_poly.pdbx_seq_one_letter_code
_entity_poly.pdbx_strand_id
1 'polypeptide(L)' 'MNKPNFREMTRKQLRDYILKNRGDTEAIHALALHIQSNGKRLNSVDELQQIIQTKRSQGLDP' A
#
# COMPACT_ATOMS: atom_id res chain seq x y z
N MET A 1 -25.86 -4.39 7.50
CA MET A 1 -25.19 -3.21 6.91
C MET A 1 -24.35 -3.70 5.73
N ASN A 2 -24.55 -3.14 4.54
CA ASN A 2 -23.77 -3.50 3.35
C ASN A 2 -22.32 -3.01 3.55
N LYS A 3 -21.36 -3.92 3.65
CA LYS A 3 -19.94 -3.54 3.68
C LYS A 3 -19.49 -3.13 2.26
N PRO A 4 -18.60 -2.14 2.12
CA PRO A 4 -18.03 -1.78 0.83
C PRO A 4 -17.26 -2.95 0.20
N ASN A 5 -17.17 -2.99 -1.13
CA ASN A 5 -16.31 -3.94 -1.83
C ASN A 5 -14.84 -3.47 -1.78
N PHE A 6 -14.12 -3.87 -0.73
CA PHE A 6 -12.73 -3.46 -0.52
C PHE A 6 -11.76 -3.91 -1.63
N ARG A 7 -12.11 -4.93 -2.43
CA ARG A 7 -11.26 -5.41 -3.53
C ARG A 7 -11.22 -4.42 -4.69
N GLU A 8 -12.35 -3.76 -4.97
CA GLU A 8 -12.50 -2.80 -6.06
C GLU A 8 -12.01 -1.39 -5.67
N MET A 9 -11.74 -1.16 -4.39
CA MET A 9 -11.24 0.11 -3.91
C MET A 9 -9.75 0.29 -4.25
N THR A 10 -9.39 1.51 -4.63
CA THR A 10 -7.99 1.92 -4.76
C THR A 10 -7.29 1.96 -3.40
N ARG A 11 -5.96 1.88 -3.40
CA ARG A 11 -5.12 2.01 -2.19
C ARG A 11 -5.44 3.27 -1.38
N LYS A 12 -5.70 4.40 -2.05
CA LYS A 12 -6.07 5.67 -1.40
C LYS A 12 -7.42 5.57 -0.69
N GLN A 13 -8.43 5.04 -1.38
CA GLN A 13 -9.76 4.85 -0.81
C GLN A 13 -9.75 3.88 0.39
N LEU A 14 -8.98 2.79 0.30
CA LEU A 14 -8.80 1.86 1.42
C LEU A 14 -8.14 2.54 2.62
N ARG A 15 -7.07 3.32 2.39
CA ARG A 15 -6.42 4.09 3.46
C ARG A 15 -7.39 5.05 4.14
N ASP A 16 -8.11 5.84 3.35
CA ASP A 16 -9.04 6.84 3.89
C ASP A 16 -10.20 6.19 4.64
N TYR A 17 -10.65 5.01 4.18
CA TYR A 17 -11.66 4.21 4.88
C TYR A 17 -11.15 3.66 6.22
N ILE A 18 -9.96 3.06 6.25
CA ILE A 18 -9.34 2.51 7.47
C ILE A 18 -9.12 3.60 8.51
N LEU A 19 -8.71 4.81 8.10
CA LEU A 19 -8.53 5.93 9.04
C LEU A 19 -9.83 6.32 9.75
N LYS A 20 -10.98 6.15 9.10
CA LYS A 20 -12.32 6.36 9.66
C LYS A 20 -12.85 5.13 10.41
N ASN A 21 -12.41 3.93 10.03
CA ASN A 21 -12.87 2.65 10.57
C ASN A 21 -11.68 1.81 11.04
N ARG A 22 -10.93 2.33 12.03
CA ARG A 22 -9.61 1.78 12.43
C ARG A 22 -9.64 0.32 12.90
N GLY A 23 -10.81 -0.19 13.30
CA GLY A 23 -11.02 -1.57 13.73
C GLY A 23 -11.53 -2.52 12.63
N ASP A 24 -11.74 -2.04 11.40
CA ASP A 24 -12.24 -2.90 10.33
C ASP A 24 -11.09 -3.75 9.75
N THR A 25 -10.97 -4.96 10.29
CA THR A 25 -9.94 -5.93 9.90
C THR A 25 -10.02 -6.34 8.44
N GLU A 26 -11.21 -6.33 7.82
CA GLU A 26 -11.37 -6.69 6.41
C GLU A 26 -10.79 -5.60 5.49
N ALA A 27 -11.03 -4.33 5.81
CA ALA A 27 -10.44 -3.22 5.09
C ALA A 27 -8.90 -3.21 5.21
N ILE A 28 -8.38 -3.47 6.42
CA ILE A 28 -6.93 -3.58 6.68
C ILE A 28 -6.32 -4.73 5.86
N HIS A 29 -6.97 -5.89 5.86
CA HIS A 29 -6.53 -7.06 5.10
C HIS A 29 -6.53 -6.79 3.59
N ALA A 30 -7.58 -6.14 3.08
CA ALA A 30 -7.64 -5.75 1.68
C ALA A 30 -6.50 -4.80 1.27
N LEU A 31 -6.15 -3.83 2.13
CA LEU A 31 -5.01 -2.95 1.89
C LEU A 31 -3.68 -3.73 1.84
N ALA A 32 -3.48 -4.69 2.74
CA ALA A 32 -2.29 -5.53 2.75
C ALA A 32 -2.17 -6.36 1.45
N LEU A 33 -3.27 -6.98 0.99
CA LEU A 33 -3.31 -7.71 -0.28
C LEU A 33 -3.00 -6.79 -1.48
N HIS A 34 -3.56 -5.59 -1.50
CA HIS A 34 -3.27 -4.61 -2.56
C HIS A 34 -1.79 -4.24 -2.60
N ILE A 35 -1.14 -4.06 -1.44
CA ILE A 35 0.29 -3.79 -1.35
C ILE A 35 1.11 -5.01 -1.78
N GLN A 36 0.69 -6.22 -1.41
CA GLN A 36 1.39 -7.45 -1.79
C GLN A 36 1.32 -7.71 -3.30
N SER A 37 0.16 -7.51 -3.92
CA SER A 37 -0.04 -7.77 -5.35
C SER A 37 0.62 -6.74 -6.27
N ASN A 38 0.72 -5.48 -5.81
CA ASN A 38 1.29 -4.39 -6.62
C ASN A 38 2.69 -3.95 -6.14
N GLY A 39 3.16 -4.49 -5.02
CA GLY A 39 4.47 -4.19 -4.46
C GLY A 39 5.58 -4.96 -5.16
N LYS A 40 6.76 -4.33 -5.28
CA LYS A 40 7.97 -5.03 -5.70
C LYS A 40 8.59 -5.71 -4.47
N ARG A 41 8.65 -7.04 -4.47
CA ARG A 41 9.43 -7.79 -3.49
C ARG A 41 10.91 -7.52 -3.74
N LEU A 42 11.64 -7.16 -2.68
CA LEU A 42 13.08 -6.95 -2.73
C LEU A 42 13.79 -8.20 -2.23
N ASN A 43 14.91 -8.53 -2.86
CA ASN A 43 15.71 -9.71 -2.52
C ASN A 43 16.79 -9.39 -1.49
N SER A 44 17.13 -8.11 -1.30
CA SER A 44 18.14 -7.64 -0.35
C SER A 44 17.89 -6.21 0.12
N VAL A 45 18.60 -5.81 1.16
CA VAL A 45 18.61 -4.43 1.65
C VAL A 45 19.34 -3.50 0.67
N ASP A 46 20.35 -3.98 -0.05
CA ASP A 46 21.05 -3.20 -1.08
C ASP A 46 20.11 -2.79 -2.23
N GLU A 47 19.20 -3.67 -2.66
CA GLU A 47 18.17 -3.31 -3.65
C GLU A 47 17.28 -2.17 -3.16
N LEU A 48 16.95 -2.14 -1.85
CA LEU A 48 16.20 -1.04 -1.26
C LEU A 48 16.98 0.27 -1.32
N GLN A 49 18.28 0.25 -0.98
CA GLN A 49 19.12 1.44 -1.04
C GLN A 49 19.20 2.00 -2.47
N GLN A 50 19.38 1.14 -3.46
CA GLN A 50 19.41 1.55 -4.87
C GLN A 50 18.10 2.20 -5.30
N ILE A 51 16.94 1.60 -4.96
CA ILE A 51 15.63 2.16 -5.28
C ILE A 51 15.45 3.55 -4.65
N ILE A 52 15.84 3.71 -3.38
CA ILE A 52 15.76 5.00 -2.69
C ILE A 52 16.64 6.05 -3.39
N GLN A 53 17.87 5.69 -3.76
CA GLN A 53 18.79 6.59 -4.47
C GLN A 53 18.24 6.98 -5.85
N THR A 54 17.69 6.02 -6.61
CA THR A 54 17.06 6.28 -7.91
C THR A 54 15.85 7.20 -7.80
N LYS A 55 14.98 7.00 -6.80
CA LYS A 55 13.83 7.90 -6.59
C LYS A 55 14.28 9.33 -6.28
N ARG A 56 15.27 9.48 -5.39
CA ARG A 56 15.83 10.78 -5.02
C ARG A 56 16.47 11.50 -6.21
N SER A 57 17.20 10.79 -7.08
CA SER A 57 17.80 11.39 -8.27
C SER A 57 16.77 11.80 -9.33
N GLN A 58 15.58 11.20 -9.30
CA GLN A 58 14.44 11.57 -10.14
C GLN A 58 13.59 12.72 -9.56
N GLY A 59 13.98 13.28 -8.40
CA GLY A 59 13.20 14.32 -7.72
C GLY A 59 11.86 13.82 -7.17
N LEU A 60 11.69 12.50 -7.06
CA LEU A 60 10.53 11.88 -6.43
C LEU A 60 10.84 11.70 -4.94
N ASP A 61 9.91 12.12 -4.08
CA ASP A 61 10.02 11.83 -2.65
C ASP A 61 10.08 10.29 -2.45
N PRO A 62 11.06 9.77 -1.68
CA PRO A 62 11.27 8.34 -1.53
C PRO A 62 10.05 7.56 -1.00
#